data_AF-A0A947NX59-F1
#
_entry.id   AF-A0A947NX59-F1
#
_cell.length_a   1.000
_cell.length_b   1.000
_cell.length_c   1.000
_cell.angle_alpha   90.00
_cell.angle_beta   90.00
_cell.angle_gamma   90.00
#
_symmetry.space_group_name_H-M   'P 1'
#
loop_
_entity.id
_entity.type
_entity.pdbx_description
1 polymer ?
#
loop_
_entity_poly.entity_id
_entity_poly.type
_entity_poly.pdbx_seq_one_letter_code
_entity_poly.pdbx_strand_id
1 'polypeptide(L)'
;MKKFLIILGVFLLLPLSVNAGFNMNNVISDDDMTNWKSMSLKTISQFLSSKGGILSWYTTADKDGQVKSAAEIIYNASNQYQLSPKFIIAHLQKESSVVTSKTGTYIDWAMGYAVCDGCSKSDPRVVKYKGFTNQVYGAADRIRNGYLVDLANRNSTISGWGVGVPKTSSDGHTVTPANQATAVLYTYTPWVGYHGGTTSHGGNSLFWDIWQDWFPYVQTKYPDGTLLQSIETGTVYLIKNGKKRAFASKVALVSSFDASKIISVFDWVLDQYEDGIPYRFPNYTLLQDPNGTIYLYVNGKKRGITSQKAFKNLGYNPEEIVPIAWDELNGIPNGKPITEEDTYPVGAFFKVRGSKNMIYLDPKGNRHRITSNIILKNNFKYFSFENKKRKYVNKFKKGGPLKLKDGTLVATKSRASVFLIADGKRRPFENADAFNKLGYKFNNIVWIGPEILKMHNKGKLIKYKESGINLGTAEAGIKQGPDQAARTPLEPAIIGRTEKPQENIARTTEEAKIEKIDSLNSFGRK
;
A
#
# COMPACT_ATOMS: atom_id res chain seq x y z
N MET A 1 -32.99 17.06 -54.58
CA MET A 1 -32.87 16.70 -53.15
C MET A 1 -31.49 16.08 -52.90
N LYS A 2 -30.50 16.88 -52.48
CA LYS A 2 -29.15 16.41 -52.13
C LYS A 2 -29.13 16.06 -50.64
N LYS A 3 -28.92 14.78 -50.30
CA LYS A 3 -28.81 14.33 -48.91
C LYS A 3 -27.39 14.65 -48.40
N PHE A 4 -27.29 15.57 -47.44
CA PHE A 4 -26.06 15.81 -46.68
C PHE A 4 -25.92 14.73 -45.60
N LEU A 5 -24.83 13.96 -45.67
CA LEU A 5 -24.45 12.98 -44.67
C LEU A 5 -23.61 13.70 -43.61
N ILE A 6 -24.18 13.97 -42.43
CA ILE A 6 -23.44 14.54 -41.29
C ILE A 6 -22.70 13.39 -40.60
N ILE A 7 -21.39 13.31 -40.80
CA ILE A 7 -20.50 12.41 -40.05
C ILE A 7 -20.20 13.10 -38.71
N LEU A 8 -20.86 12.62 -37.66
CA LEU A 8 -20.61 13.03 -36.28
C LEU A 8 -19.27 12.41 -35.82
N GLY A 9 -18.19 13.17 -35.93
CA GLY A 9 -16.88 12.78 -35.41
C GLY A 9 -16.90 12.76 -33.87
N VAL A 10 -16.99 11.57 -33.29
CA VAL A 10 -16.80 11.37 -31.84
C VAL A 10 -15.31 11.56 -31.54
N PHE A 11 -14.94 12.76 -31.12
CA PHE A 11 -13.63 13.02 -30.54
C PHE A 11 -13.55 12.27 -29.21
N LEU A 12 -12.86 11.12 -29.25
CA LEU A 12 -12.54 10.34 -28.06
C LEU A 12 -11.49 11.13 -27.27
N LEU A 13 -11.94 12.01 -26.35
CA LEU A 13 -11.08 12.60 -25.34
C LEU A 13 -10.57 11.46 -24.44
N LEU A 14 -9.41 10.91 -24.77
CA LEU A 14 -8.66 10.06 -23.86
C LEU A 14 -8.31 10.93 -22.65
N PRO A 15 -8.72 10.56 -21.42
CA PRO A 15 -8.24 11.25 -20.24
C PRO A 15 -6.73 11.00 -20.15
N LEU A 16 -5.95 12.02 -20.51
CA LEU A 16 -4.54 12.10 -20.13
C LEU A 16 -4.52 11.93 -18.61
N SER A 17 -3.92 10.83 -18.15
CA SER A 17 -3.64 10.65 -16.73
C SER A 17 -2.51 11.62 -16.42
N VAL A 18 -2.85 12.82 -15.95
CA VAL A 18 -1.89 13.76 -15.40
C VAL A 18 -1.31 13.09 -14.15
N ASN A 19 -0.07 12.65 -14.26
CA ASN A 19 0.74 12.34 -13.10
C ASN A 19 0.83 13.63 -12.28
N ALA A 20 0.36 13.65 -11.04
CA ALA A 20 0.46 14.85 -10.22
C ALA A 20 1.92 14.99 -9.79
N GLY A 21 2.74 15.57 -10.65
CA GLY A 21 4.12 15.93 -10.32
C GLY A 21 4.18 16.90 -9.15
N PHE A 22 5.37 17.05 -8.58
CA PHE A 22 5.62 17.97 -7.49
C PHE A 22 5.05 19.38 -7.78
N ASN A 23 4.19 19.86 -6.89
CA ASN A 23 3.62 21.20 -6.96
C ASN A 23 4.30 22.09 -5.91
N MET A 24 5.19 22.96 -6.34
CA MET A 24 5.94 23.87 -5.45
C MET A 24 5.04 24.81 -4.65
N ASN A 25 3.81 25.09 -5.13
CA ASN A 25 2.83 25.94 -4.47
C ASN A 25 1.91 25.17 -3.50
N ASN A 26 1.90 23.84 -3.54
CA ASN A 26 1.10 23.00 -2.66
C ASN A 26 1.83 21.68 -2.38
N VAL A 27 2.74 21.70 -1.41
CA VAL A 27 3.63 20.57 -1.14
C VAL A 27 2.87 19.43 -0.43
N ILE A 28 2.16 19.74 0.65
CA ILE A 28 1.21 18.85 1.36
C ILE A 28 0.03 19.67 1.87
N SER A 29 -1.04 19.03 2.35
CA SER A 29 -2.18 19.74 2.94
C SER A 29 -1.92 20.18 4.39
N ASP A 30 -2.73 21.12 4.88
CA ASP A 30 -2.71 21.53 6.29
C ASP A 30 -3.10 20.39 7.24
N ASP A 31 -4.02 19.51 6.83
CA ASP A 31 -4.39 18.30 7.59
C ASP A 31 -3.22 17.31 7.66
N ASP A 32 -2.54 17.07 6.54
CA ASP A 32 -1.36 16.19 6.50
C ASP A 32 -0.27 16.63 7.50
N MET A 33 -0.07 17.94 7.65
CA MET A 33 0.89 18.51 8.60
C MET A 33 0.39 18.45 10.05
N THR A 34 -0.91 18.63 10.31
CA THR A 34 -1.46 18.87 11.66
C THR A 34 -2.25 17.69 12.24
N ASN A 35 -2.47 16.63 11.48
CA ASN A 35 -3.13 15.42 11.95
C ASN A 35 -2.22 14.60 12.86
N TRP A 36 -2.11 15.03 14.12
CA TRP A 36 -1.29 14.39 15.16
C TRP A 36 -1.75 12.98 15.52
N LYS A 37 -2.98 12.62 15.19
CA LYS A 37 -3.55 11.28 15.37
C LYS A 37 -3.21 10.32 14.23
N SER A 38 -2.49 10.77 13.20
CA SER A 38 -2.24 10.00 11.97
C SER A 38 -1.34 8.76 12.14
N MET A 39 -0.68 8.61 13.30
CA MET A 39 0.02 7.38 13.69
C MET A 39 -0.02 7.20 15.23
N SER A 40 -0.33 5.98 15.68
CA SER A 40 -0.13 5.59 17.08
C SER A 40 1.35 5.40 17.42
N LEU A 41 1.72 5.40 18.72
CA LEU A 41 3.08 5.06 19.16
C LEU A 41 3.58 3.74 18.57
N LYS A 42 2.73 2.71 18.58
CA LYS A 42 3.03 1.40 17.99
C LYS A 42 3.32 1.52 16.49
N THR A 43 2.50 2.27 15.77
CA THR A 43 2.67 2.49 14.33
C THR A 43 3.96 3.24 14.01
N ILE A 44 4.32 4.24 14.81
CA ILE A 44 5.60 4.97 14.68
C ILE A 44 6.77 3.99 14.88
N SER A 45 6.75 3.21 15.96
CA SER A 45 7.79 2.21 16.25
C SER A 45 7.95 1.17 15.13
N GLN A 46 6.84 0.64 14.61
CA GLN A 46 6.84 -0.31 13.49
C GLN A 46 7.34 0.33 12.20
N PHE A 47 6.95 1.57 11.93
CA PHE A 47 7.40 2.30 10.75
C PHE A 47 8.92 2.50 10.78
N LEU A 48 9.46 3.02 11.89
CA LEU A 48 10.91 3.20 12.05
C LEU A 48 11.65 1.87 11.92
N SER A 49 11.13 0.80 12.52
CA SER A 49 11.69 -0.56 12.37
C SER A 49 11.70 -1.04 10.93
N SER A 50 10.66 -0.73 10.14
CA SER A 50 10.57 -1.12 8.73
C SER A 50 11.59 -0.40 7.84
N LYS A 51 11.99 0.82 8.22
CA LYS A 51 13.05 1.59 7.54
C LYS A 51 14.44 1.11 7.92
N GLY A 52 14.58 0.44 9.07
CA GLY A 52 15.81 -0.21 9.51
C GLY A 52 16.95 0.75 9.87
N GLY A 53 16.70 2.05 10.00
CA GLY A 53 17.69 3.01 10.47
C GLY A 53 17.84 3.03 11.99
N ILE A 54 18.75 3.87 12.48
CA ILE A 54 19.13 3.96 13.90
C ILE A 54 17.95 4.26 14.81
N LEU A 55 16.98 5.04 14.34
CA LEU A 55 15.80 5.40 15.14
C LEU A 55 14.91 4.21 15.51
N SER A 56 15.09 3.03 14.90
CA SER A 56 14.31 1.83 15.26
C SER A 56 14.69 1.23 16.62
N TRP A 57 15.91 1.47 17.11
CA TRP A 57 16.38 1.01 18.43
C TRP A 57 16.96 2.14 19.29
N TYR A 58 17.03 3.36 18.78
CA TYR A 58 17.56 4.51 19.52
C TYR A 58 16.68 4.87 20.72
N THR A 59 17.34 5.10 21.85
CA THR A 59 16.74 5.61 23.09
C THR A 59 17.57 6.77 23.62
N THR A 60 16.92 7.72 24.26
CA THR A 60 17.58 8.87 24.91
C THR A 60 16.66 9.47 25.97
N ALA A 61 17.17 10.38 26.80
CA ALA A 61 16.35 11.11 27.77
C ALA A 61 15.35 12.03 27.04
N ASP A 62 14.08 11.97 27.44
CA ASP A 62 13.04 12.90 27.04
C ASP A 62 13.04 14.16 27.94
N LYS A 63 12.14 15.13 27.69
CA LYS A 63 12.04 16.38 28.46
C LYS A 63 11.82 16.19 29.96
N ASP A 64 11.23 15.07 30.37
CA ASP A 64 11.01 14.68 31.76
C ASP A 64 12.22 13.97 32.39
N GLY A 65 13.32 13.81 31.64
CA GLY A 65 14.53 13.10 32.05
C GLY A 65 14.43 11.58 31.92
N GLN A 66 13.26 11.02 31.57
CA GLN A 66 13.09 9.59 31.43
C GLN A 66 13.64 9.08 30.10
N VAL A 67 14.27 7.92 30.12
CA VAL A 67 14.78 7.28 28.89
C VAL A 67 13.59 6.76 28.07
N LYS A 68 13.43 7.30 26.86
CA LYS A 68 12.37 6.94 25.92
C LYS A 68 12.95 6.57 24.56
N SER A 69 12.19 5.78 23.80
CA SER A 69 12.53 5.47 22.41
C SER A 69 12.34 6.68 21.50
N ALA A 70 13.04 6.72 20.35
CA ALA A 70 12.80 7.74 19.34
C ALA A 70 11.33 7.80 18.90
N ALA A 71 10.67 6.63 18.81
CA ALA A 71 9.25 6.54 18.46
C ALA A 71 8.36 7.26 19.49
N GLU A 72 8.68 7.12 20.77
CA GLU A 72 7.95 7.75 21.87
C GLU A 72 8.21 9.24 21.95
N ILE A 73 9.44 9.69 21.72
CA ILE A 73 9.77 11.12 21.62
C ILE A 73 9.01 11.79 20.46
N ILE A 74 8.97 11.16 19.28
CA ILE A 74 8.18 11.65 18.13
C ILE A 74 6.70 11.69 18.50
N TYR A 75 6.16 10.61 19.09
CA TYR A 75 4.77 10.54 19.52
C TYR A 75 4.44 11.67 20.52
N ASN A 76 5.25 11.84 21.57
CA ASN A 76 5.01 12.84 22.62
C ASN A 76 5.07 14.26 22.04
N ALA A 77 6.07 14.57 21.20
CA ALA A 77 6.16 15.87 20.53
C ALA A 77 4.97 16.13 19.59
N SER A 78 4.54 15.11 18.83
CA SER A 78 3.34 15.18 17.99
C SER A 78 2.09 15.49 18.78
N ASN A 79 1.87 14.83 19.93
CA ASN A 79 0.73 15.09 20.80
C ASN A 79 0.81 16.50 21.42
N GLN A 80 1.97 16.90 21.94
CA GLN A 80 2.14 18.20 22.60
C GLN A 80 1.92 19.37 21.64
N TYR A 81 2.48 19.29 20.44
CA TYR A 81 2.41 20.38 19.46
C TYR A 81 1.36 20.15 18.38
N GLN A 82 0.51 19.13 18.53
CA GLN A 82 -0.54 18.78 17.57
C GLN A 82 0.00 18.65 16.12
N LEU A 83 1.21 18.12 15.93
CA LEU A 83 1.79 17.91 14.60
C LEU A 83 1.74 16.44 14.20
N SER A 84 1.53 16.18 12.92
CA SER A 84 1.48 14.83 12.36
C SER A 84 2.81 14.08 12.57
N PRO A 85 2.79 12.87 13.16
CA PRO A 85 4.00 12.03 13.23
C PRO A 85 4.62 11.77 11.86
N LYS A 86 3.80 11.62 10.81
CA LYS A 86 4.27 11.46 9.42
C LYS A 86 5.10 12.66 8.98
N PHE A 87 4.66 13.86 9.34
CA PHE A 87 5.34 15.12 8.98
C PHE A 87 6.68 15.27 9.70
N ILE A 88 6.73 14.96 11.00
CA ILE A 88 7.98 14.95 11.77
C ILE A 88 8.96 13.93 11.21
N ILE A 89 8.49 12.71 10.90
CA ILE A 89 9.32 11.64 10.33
C ILE A 89 9.87 12.02 8.95
N ALA A 90 9.04 12.60 8.08
CA ALA A 90 9.49 13.07 6.77
C ALA A 90 10.53 14.19 6.89
N HIS A 91 10.37 15.12 7.84
CA HIS A 91 11.40 16.12 8.14
C HIS A 91 12.70 15.51 8.64
N LEU A 92 12.65 14.59 9.60
CA LEU A 92 13.85 13.90 10.10
C LEU A 92 14.63 13.22 8.97
N GLN A 93 13.92 12.60 8.03
CA GLN A 93 14.56 12.00 6.86
C GLN A 93 15.16 13.06 5.93
N LYS A 94 14.41 14.12 5.62
CA LYS A 94 14.86 15.19 4.72
C LYS A 94 16.12 15.88 5.25
N GLU A 95 16.16 16.17 6.55
CA GLU A 95 17.21 16.99 7.16
C GLU A 95 18.50 16.23 7.45
N SER A 96 18.42 14.94 7.78
CA SER A 96 19.61 14.19 8.22
C SER A 96 19.66 12.72 7.85
N SER A 97 18.63 12.23 7.15
CA SER A 97 18.47 10.81 6.80
C SER A 97 18.49 9.84 7.99
N VAL A 98 18.32 10.31 9.23
CA VAL A 98 18.46 9.44 10.42
C VAL A 98 17.40 8.33 10.50
N VAL A 99 16.27 8.47 9.80
CA VAL A 99 15.23 7.44 9.77
C VAL A 99 15.70 6.19 9.03
N THR A 100 16.53 6.32 7.99
CA THR A 100 17.09 5.19 7.21
C THR A 100 18.57 4.93 7.47
N SER A 101 19.32 5.92 7.97
CA SER A 101 20.75 5.78 8.28
C SER A 101 20.99 4.74 9.37
N LYS A 102 22.02 3.89 9.19
CA LYS A 102 22.46 2.93 10.21
C LYS A 102 23.30 3.60 11.31
N THR A 103 23.80 4.81 11.08
CA THR A 103 24.69 5.51 12.00
C THR A 103 23.99 6.69 12.67
N GLY A 104 24.44 7.02 13.89
CA GLY A 104 23.93 8.14 14.68
C GLY A 104 24.64 9.46 14.42
N THR A 105 25.43 9.58 13.35
CA THR A 105 26.32 10.72 13.08
C THR A 105 25.60 12.06 13.15
N TYR A 106 24.33 12.12 12.72
CA TYR A 106 23.54 13.35 12.67
C TYR A 106 22.45 13.44 13.74
N ILE A 107 22.42 12.52 14.72
CA ILE A 107 21.30 12.43 15.68
C ILE A 107 21.19 13.65 16.59
N ASP A 108 22.32 14.26 16.91
CA ASP A 108 22.40 15.49 17.72
C ASP A 108 21.80 16.71 17.02
N TRP A 109 21.66 16.66 15.69
CA TRP A 109 21.14 17.74 14.84
C TRP A 109 20.12 17.19 13.84
N ALA A 110 19.31 16.22 14.27
CA ALA A 110 18.50 15.38 13.39
C ALA A 110 17.48 16.14 12.53
N MET A 111 17.08 17.34 12.93
CA MET A 111 16.17 18.21 12.17
C MET A 111 16.84 19.48 11.65
N GLY A 112 18.16 19.63 11.82
CA GLY A 112 18.86 20.89 11.51
C GLY A 112 18.35 22.10 12.31
N TYR A 113 17.53 21.88 13.34
CA TYR A 113 16.86 22.96 14.04
C TYR A 113 17.86 23.84 14.78
N ALA A 114 17.67 25.15 14.65
CA ALA A 114 18.51 26.22 15.18
C ALA A 114 19.94 26.33 14.57
N VAL A 115 20.28 25.54 13.55
CA VAL A 115 21.56 25.63 12.85
C VAL A 115 21.34 26.30 11.49
N CYS A 116 21.69 27.59 11.39
CA CYS A 116 21.76 28.30 10.12
C CYS A 116 23.09 28.01 9.38
N ASP A 117 23.18 28.33 8.09
CA ASP A 117 24.37 28.05 7.26
C ASP A 117 25.68 28.66 7.81
N GLY A 118 25.59 29.80 8.51
CA GLY A 118 26.72 30.46 9.17
C GLY A 118 26.85 30.17 10.67
N CYS A 119 25.98 29.35 11.25
CA CYS A 119 25.90 29.14 12.69
C CYS A 119 26.93 28.11 13.17
N SER A 120 27.70 28.44 14.22
CA SER A 120 28.53 27.46 14.91
C SER A 120 27.69 26.57 15.83
N LYS A 121 27.89 25.25 15.75
CA LYS A 121 27.27 24.27 16.66
C LYS A 121 27.76 24.38 18.11
N SER A 122 28.84 25.12 18.35
CA SER A 122 29.34 25.43 19.70
C SER A 122 28.77 26.72 20.28
N ASP A 123 28.01 27.52 19.52
CA ASP A 123 27.38 28.73 20.02
C ASP A 123 26.39 28.38 21.15
N PRO A 124 26.45 29.01 22.34
CA PRO A 124 25.55 28.76 23.45
C PRO A 124 24.05 28.86 23.10
N ARG A 125 23.70 29.70 22.11
CA ARG A 125 22.33 29.87 21.61
C ARG A 125 21.84 28.67 20.80
N VAL A 126 22.77 27.91 20.22
CA VAL A 126 22.52 26.76 19.34
C VAL A 126 22.68 25.44 20.11
N VAL A 127 23.76 25.31 20.89
CA VAL A 127 24.14 24.06 21.59
C VAL A 127 23.06 23.54 22.52
N LYS A 128 22.21 24.41 23.08
CA LYS A 128 21.06 24.03 23.90
C LYS A 128 20.04 23.15 23.17
N TYR A 129 20.03 23.18 21.83
CA TYR A 129 19.17 22.33 20.99
C TYR A 129 19.86 21.05 20.53
N LYS A 130 21.09 20.79 20.97
CA LYS A 130 21.81 19.55 20.66
C LYS A 130 21.07 18.35 21.27
N GLY A 131 20.99 17.26 20.52
CA GLY A 131 20.38 16.00 20.93
C GLY A 131 19.00 15.77 20.29
N PHE A 132 18.68 14.50 20.03
CA PHE A 132 17.47 14.13 19.29
C PHE A 132 16.18 14.71 19.89
N THR A 133 15.99 14.57 21.20
CA THR A 133 14.83 15.14 21.92
C THR A 133 14.70 16.64 21.67
N ASN A 134 15.78 17.39 21.88
CA ASN A 134 15.78 18.84 21.73
C ASN A 134 15.52 19.29 20.28
N GLN A 135 16.05 18.54 19.31
CA GLN A 135 15.80 18.78 17.89
C GLN A 135 14.32 18.57 17.52
N VAL A 136 13.73 17.44 17.92
CA VAL A 136 12.34 17.10 17.63
C VAL A 136 11.38 18.09 18.28
N TYR A 137 11.54 18.33 19.58
CA TYR A 137 10.67 19.24 20.31
C TYR A 137 10.88 20.71 19.91
N GLY A 138 12.12 21.15 19.69
CA GLY A 138 12.42 22.52 19.30
C GLY A 138 11.87 22.87 17.91
N ALA A 139 12.02 21.96 16.94
CA ALA A 139 11.43 22.14 15.62
C ALA A 139 9.89 22.14 15.69
N ALA A 140 9.29 21.17 16.40
CA ALA A 140 7.85 21.07 16.53
C ALA A 140 7.23 22.29 17.23
N ASP A 141 7.86 22.79 18.29
CA ASP A 141 7.47 24.03 18.97
C ASP A 141 7.53 25.22 18.04
N ARG A 142 8.65 25.38 17.31
CA ARG A 142 8.82 26.50 16.40
C ARG A 142 7.78 26.50 15.28
N ILE A 143 7.44 25.33 14.77
CA ILE A 143 6.42 25.18 13.73
C ILE A 143 5.04 25.51 14.29
N ARG A 144 4.64 24.91 15.41
CA ARG A 144 3.30 25.07 15.98
C ARG A 144 3.08 26.44 16.61
N ASN A 145 3.95 26.84 17.52
CA ASN A 145 3.79 28.04 18.34
C ASN A 145 4.49 29.27 17.75
N GLY A 146 5.34 29.08 16.73
CA GLY A 146 5.93 30.17 15.96
C GLY A 146 5.21 30.34 14.62
N TYR A 147 5.56 29.53 13.63
CA TYR A 147 5.17 29.76 12.24
C TYR A 147 3.66 29.72 12.00
N LEU A 148 2.95 28.76 12.58
CA LEU A 148 1.49 28.67 12.43
C LEU A 148 0.76 29.81 13.17
N VAL A 149 1.27 30.25 14.32
CA VAL A 149 0.72 31.41 15.04
C VAL A 149 0.96 32.70 14.25
N ASP A 150 2.15 32.89 13.70
CA ASP A 150 2.50 33.99 12.80
C ASP A 150 1.54 34.04 11.59
N LEU A 151 1.31 32.90 10.93
CA LEU A 151 0.40 32.81 9.79
C LEU A 151 -1.06 33.11 10.19
N ALA A 152 -1.52 32.61 11.34
CA ALA A 152 -2.86 32.90 11.83
C ALA A 152 -3.08 34.38 12.15
N ASN A 153 -2.07 35.05 12.72
CA ASN A 153 -2.19 36.44 13.18
C ASN A 153 -1.99 37.47 12.07
N ARG A 154 -1.06 37.23 11.14
CA ARG A 154 -0.62 38.23 10.16
C ARG A 154 -0.40 37.69 8.75
N ASN A 155 -0.77 36.43 8.49
CA ASN A 155 -0.55 35.73 7.21
C ASN A 155 0.89 35.83 6.68
N SER A 156 1.87 35.84 7.58
CA SER A 156 3.28 35.96 7.21
C SER A 156 4.16 35.41 8.32
N THR A 157 5.01 34.44 7.98
CA THR A 157 6.02 33.92 8.93
C THR A 157 7.13 34.94 9.16
N ILE A 158 8.02 34.65 10.11
CA ILE A 158 9.21 35.46 10.37
C ILE A 158 10.07 35.74 9.12
N SER A 159 10.08 34.83 8.14
CA SER A 159 10.83 35.01 6.89
C SER A 159 9.99 35.60 5.77
N GLY A 160 8.72 35.94 6.00
CA GLY A 160 7.87 36.61 5.01
C GLY A 160 7.07 35.68 4.10
N TRP A 161 7.06 34.36 4.34
CA TRP A 161 6.19 33.44 3.60
C TRP A 161 4.75 33.49 4.13
N GLY A 162 3.76 33.53 3.25
CA GLY A 162 2.34 33.63 3.60
C GLY A 162 1.45 32.94 2.58
N VAL A 163 0.22 32.61 2.96
CA VAL A 163 -0.74 31.97 2.04
C VAL A 163 -1.16 32.99 0.98
N GLY A 164 -1.05 32.61 -0.28
CA GLY A 164 -1.36 33.46 -1.43
C GLY A 164 -0.35 34.58 -1.70
N VAL A 165 0.76 34.65 -0.95
CA VAL A 165 1.79 35.69 -1.10
C VAL A 165 2.94 35.16 -1.96
N PRO A 166 3.14 35.65 -3.20
CA PRO A 166 4.26 35.24 -4.03
C PRO A 166 5.57 35.70 -3.42
N LYS A 167 6.56 34.81 -3.36
CA LYS A 167 7.91 35.13 -2.90
C LYS A 167 8.93 34.24 -3.61
N THR A 168 10.10 34.80 -3.90
CA THR A 168 11.21 34.08 -4.53
C THR A 168 11.93 33.19 -3.51
N SER A 169 12.08 31.91 -3.85
CA SER A 169 12.88 30.93 -3.10
C SER A 169 14.38 31.23 -3.23
N SER A 170 15.19 30.60 -2.39
CA SER A 170 16.66 30.71 -2.42
C SER A 170 17.29 30.17 -3.71
N ASP A 171 16.59 29.30 -4.44
CA ASP A 171 16.95 28.82 -5.77
C ASP A 171 16.27 29.59 -6.92
N GLY A 172 15.67 30.76 -6.65
CA GLY A 172 15.26 31.70 -7.69
C GLY A 172 13.85 31.48 -8.27
N HIS A 173 13.02 30.64 -7.66
CA HIS A 173 11.67 30.34 -8.14
C HIS A 173 10.62 31.13 -7.39
N THR A 174 9.64 31.69 -8.10
CA THR A 174 8.48 32.34 -7.48
C THR A 174 7.52 31.27 -6.98
N VAL A 175 7.36 31.20 -5.67
CA VAL A 175 6.42 30.31 -5.00
C VAL A 175 5.30 31.14 -4.38
N THR A 176 4.07 30.71 -4.59
CA THR A 176 2.86 31.27 -3.99
C THR A 176 2.19 30.17 -3.15
N PRO A 177 2.47 30.09 -1.83
CA PRO A 177 1.93 29.03 -0.99
C PRO A 177 0.40 28.98 -1.04
N ALA A 178 -0.17 27.84 -1.41
CA ALA A 178 -1.62 27.63 -1.47
C ALA A 178 -2.25 27.37 -0.09
N ASN A 179 -1.43 27.01 0.90
CA ASN A 179 -1.85 26.68 2.26
C ASN A 179 -0.74 26.97 3.28
N GLN A 180 -1.07 26.85 4.58
CA GLN A 180 -0.15 27.15 5.67
C GLN A 180 1.01 26.16 5.73
N ALA A 181 0.76 24.88 5.46
CA ALA A 181 1.79 23.84 5.43
C ALA A 181 2.91 24.15 4.44
N THR A 182 2.54 24.61 3.24
CA THR A 182 3.51 25.03 2.23
C THR A 182 4.29 26.26 2.70
N ALA A 183 3.63 27.28 3.27
CA ALA A 183 4.32 28.45 3.81
C ALA A 183 5.30 28.10 4.95
N VAL A 184 4.91 27.19 5.84
CA VAL A 184 5.74 26.65 6.92
C VAL A 184 6.97 25.93 6.37
N LEU A 185 6.78 25.06 5.37
CA LEU A 185 7.84 24.30 4.72
C LEU A 185 8.91 25.19 4.08
N TYR A 186 8.50 26.24 3.35
CA TYR A 186 9.44 27.22 2.79
C TYR A 186 10.04 28.16 3.84
N THR A 187 9.37 28.36 4.98
CA THR A 187 9.95 29.07 6.12
C THR A 187 11.08 28.26 6.76
N TYR A 188 10.94 26.94 6.82
CA TYR A 188 11.94 26.03 7.36
C TYR A 188 13.10 25.80 6.36
N THR A 189 12.77 25.55 5.10
CA THR A 189 13.71 25.25 4.02
C THR A 189 13.31 26.06 2.78
N PRO A 190 13.92 27.23 2.52
CA PRO A 190 13.49 28.16 1.46
C PRO A 190 13.90 27.73 0.05
N TRP A 191 13.97 26.43 -0.24
CA TRP A 191 14.43 25.86 -1.50
C TRP A 191 13.32 25.05 -2.16
N VAL A 192 13.09 25.25 -3.47
CA VAL A 192 12.20 24.37 -4.24
C VAL A 192 12.85 22.99 -4.36
N GLY A 193 14.12 22.94 -4.78
CA GLY A 193 14.91 21.72 -4.94
C GLY A 193 14.79 21.06 -6.32
N TYR A 194 15.34 19.86 -6.46
CA TYR A 194 15.60 19.22 -7.77
C TYR A 194 14.40 18.97 -8.70
N HIS A 195 13.14 19.06 -8.24
CA HIS A 195 11.95 18.92 -9.12
C HIS A 195 11.42 20.25 -9.67
N GLY A 196 12.12 21.36 -9.48
CA GLY A 196 11.72 22.65 -10.04
C GLY A 196 12.61 23.81 -9.62
N GLY A 197 13.86 23.51 -9.28
CA GLY A 197 14.82 24.35 -8.57
C GLY A 197 16.25 23.92 -8.86
N THR A 198 17.14 24.05 -7.88
CA THR A 198 18.54 23.60 -8.03
C THR A 198 18.67 22.08 -8.06
N THR A 199 19.66 21.54 -8.77
CA THR A 199 20.02 20.11 -8.76
C THR A 199 20.91 19.70 -7.58
N SER A 200 21.46 20.68 -6.84
CA SER A 200 22.40 20.42 -5.74
C SER A 200 21.75 20.27 -4.37
N HIS A 201 20.48 20.66 -4.21
CA HIS A 201 19.76 20.60 -2.93
C HIS A 201 18.39 19.94 -3.09
N GLY A 202 18.02 19.12 -2.11
CA GLY A 202 16.75 18.41 -2.10
C GLY A 202 15.53 19.30 -1.89
N GLY A 203 15.64 20.30 -1.00
CA GLY A 203 14.57 21.27 -0.73
C GLY A 203 13.20 20.65 -0.42
N ASN A 204 12.15 21.36 -0.81
CA ASN A 204 10.77 20.90 -0.64
C ASN A 204 10.38 19.78 -1.61
N SER A 205 11.05 19.64 -2.75
CA SER A 205 10.87 18.50 -3.65
C SER A 205 11.32 17.18 -3.02
N LEU A 206 12.40 17.18 -2.24
CA LEU A 206 12.84 16.00 -1.48
C LEU A 206 11.86 15.65 -0.36
N PHE A 207 11.34 16.66 0.36
CA PHE A 207 10.28 16.43 1.33
C PHE A 207 9.08 15.73 0.69
N TRP A 208 8.65 16.25 -0.47
CA TRP A 208 7.53 15.70 -1.21
C TRP A 208 7.78 14.26 -1.67
N ASP A 209 8.96 13.97 -2.24
CA ASP A 209 9.31 12.60 -2.64
C ASP A 209 9.28 11.63 -1.46
N ILE A 210 9.87 12.01 -0.32
CA ILE A 210 9.83 11.21 0.91
C ILE A 210 8.38 10.99 1.35
N TRP A 211 7.57 12.05 1.33
CA TRP A 211 6.17 11.99 1.73
C TRP A 211 5.36 11.06 0.83
N GLN A 212 5.48 11.18 -0.49
CA GLN A 212 4.77 10.33 -1.44
C GLN A 212 5.24 8.88 -1.39
N ASP A 213 6.55 8.63 -1.19
CA ASP A 213 7.08 7.29 -1.04
C ASP A 213 6.60 6.61 0.25
N TRP A 214 6.56 7.35 1.36
CA TRP A 214 6.33 6.76 2.69
C TRP A 214 4.87 6.78 3.14
N PHE A 215 4.13 7.80 2.72
CA PHE A 215 2.75 8.03 3.11
C PHE A 215 1.84 8.23 1.89
N PRO A 216 1.90 7.34 0.89
CA PRO A 216 1.12 7.51 -0.31
C PRO A 216 -0.37 7.51 -0.01
N TYR A 217 -1.09 8.51 -0.50
CA TYR A 217 -2.55 8.46 -0.50
C TYR A 217 -3.03 7.63 -1.70
N VAL A 218 -3.47 6.41 -1.41
CA VAL A 218 -3.90 5.40 -2.38
C VAL A 218 -5.39 5.55 -2.60
N GLN A 219 -5.82 6.22 -3.68
CA GLN A 219 -7.24 6.24 -4.08
C GLN A 219 -7.72 4.92 -4.71
N THR A 220 -6.81 3.99 -4.97
CA THR A 220 -7.14 2.70 -5.56
C THR A 220 -7.79 1.79 -4.52
N LYS A 221 -9.07 1.45 -4.74
CA LYS A 221 -9.67 0.27 -4.10
C LYS A 221 -9.01 -1.01 -4.63
N TYR A 222 -8.35 -1.74 -3.74
CA TYR A 222 -7.94 -3.12 -3.92
C TYR A 222 -9.08 -4.02 -4.42
N PRO A 223 -8.83 -4.92 -5.37
CA PRO A 223 -9.81 -5.87 -5.86
C PRO A 223 -10.21 -6.95 -4.85
N ASP A 224 -11.32 -7.61 -5.13
CA ASP A 224 -11.81 -8.79 -4.41
C ASP A 224 -10.77 -9.92 -4.32
N GLY A 225 -10.74 -10.58 -3.16
CA GLY A 225 -9.78 -11.62 -2.82
C GLY A 225 -8.48 -11.11 -2.20
N THR A 226 -8.30 -9.79 -2.09
CA THR A 226 -7.12 -9.20 -1.44
C THR A 226 -7.22 -9.28 0.08
N LEU A 227 -6.10 -9.58 0.75
CA LEU A 227 -5.96 -9.55 2.20
C LEU A 227 -5.22 -8.27 2.60
N LEU A 228 -5.90 -7.40 3.34
CA LEU A 228 -5.32 -6.16 3.86
C LEU A 228 -5.15 -6.24 5.37
N GLN A 229 -4.07 -5.71 5.90
CA GLN A 229 -3.83 -5.63 7.34
C GLN A 229 -3.67 -4.17 7.77
N SER A 230 -4.46 -3.74 8.74
CA SER A 230 -4.28 -2.46 9.42
C SER A 230 -2.91 -2.46 10.11
N ILE A 231 -2.07 -1.48 9.79
CA ILE A 231 -0.80 -1.28 10.52
C ILE A 231 -1.02 -0.71 11.93
N GLU A 232 -2.20 -0.17 12.23
CA GLU A 232 -2.54 0.38 13.54
C GLU A 232 -2.97 -0.74 14.48
N THR A 233 -4.04 -1.45 14.10
CA THR A 233 -4.65 -2.49 14.93
C THR A 233 -4.01 -3.86 14.72
N GLY A 234 -3.38 -4.11 13.57
CA GLY A 234 -2.92 -5.45 13.17
C GLY A 234 -4.03 -6.35 12.63
N THR A 235 -5.29 -5.88 12.62
CA THR A 235 -6.45 -6.64 12.14
C THR A 235 -6.32 -6.92 10.65
N VAL A 236 -6.60 -8.16 10.26
CA VAL A 236 -6.58 -8.59 8.85
C VAL A 236 -8.00 -8.63 8.30
N TYR A 237 -8.18 -8.13 7.10
CA TYR A 237 -9.45 -8.03 6.38
C TYR A 237 -9.35 -8.72 5.03
N LEU A 238 -10.38 -9.47 4.65
CA LEU A 238 -10.60 -9.88 3.27
C LEU A 238 -11.45 -8.84 2.56
N ILE A 239 -10.98 -8.33 1.42
CA ILE A 239 -11.80 -7.53 0.51
C ILE A 239 -12.68 -8.47 -0.30
N LYS A 240 -14.00 -8.31 -0.16
CA LYS A 240 -14.98 -9.15 -0.87
C LYS A 240 -16.29 -8.40 -1.08
N ASN A 241 -16.79 -8.43 -2.30
CA ASN A 241 -17.96 -7.71 -2.80
C ASN A 241 -17.88 -6.21 -2.46
N GLY A 242 -16.69 -5.62 -2.57
CA GLY A 242 -16.46 -4.21 -2.21
C GLY A 242 -16.54 -3.87 -0.71
N LYS A 243 -16.58 -4.88 0.19
CA LYS A 243 -16.56 -4.71 1.65
C LYS A 243 -15.28 -5.25 2.26
N LYS A 244 -14.86 -4.68 3.40
CA LYS A 244 -13.78 -5.23 4.24
C LYS A 244 -14.37 -6.20 5.26
N ARG A 245 -13.89 -7.44 5.32
CA ARG A 245 -14.38 -8.46 6.25
C ARG A 245 -13.26 -8.88 7.18
N ALA A 246 -13.31 -8.42 8.44
CA ALA A 246 -12.28 -8.71 9.43
C ALA A 246 -12.20 -10.22 9.75
N PHE A 247 -11.00 -10.71 10.04
CA PHE A 247 -10.79 -12.01 10.68
C PHE A 247 -10.66 -11.80 12.20
N ALA A 248 -11.49 -12.47 12.98
CA ALA A 248 -11.47 -12.32 14.45
C ALA A 248 -10.21 -12.95 15.08
N SER A 249 -9.54 -13.86 14.38
CA SER A 249 -8.30 -14.48 14.86
C SER A 249 -7.39 -14.91 13.71
N LYS A 250 -6.10 -15.09 14.04
CA LYS A 250 -5.11 -15.66 13.11
C LYS A 250 -5.51 -17.07 12.66
N VAL A 251 -6.13 -17.87 13.55
CA VAL A 251 -6.61 -19.21 13.21
C VAL A 251 -7.75 -19.14 12.19
N ALA A 252 -8.69 -18.20 12.36
CA ALA A 252 -9.75 -17.96 11.38
C ALA A 252 -9.18 -17.63 10.00
N LEU A 253 -8.15 -16.79 9.94
CA LEU A 253 -7.44 -16.45 8.70
C LEU A 253 -6.77 -17.66 8.05
N VAL A 254 -5.88 -18.35 8.78
CA VAL A 254 -5.03 -19.41 8.18
C VAL A 254 -5.81 -20.68 7.86
N SER A 255 -7.04 -20.82 8.35
CA SER A 255 -7.91 -21.95 7.99
C SER A 255 -8.31 -21.96 6.50
N SER A 256 -8.29 -20.80 5.84
CA SER A 256 -8.68 -20.66 4.42
C SER A 256 -7.70 -19.86 3.56
N PHE A 257 -6.83 -19.07 4.17
CA PHE A 257 -5.99 -18.10 3.47
C PHE A 257 -4.50 -18.23 3.82
N ASP A 258 -3.67 -17.75 2.91
CA ASP A 258 -2.22 -17.76 3.05
C ASP A 258 -1.75 -16.41 3.56
N ALA A 259 -1.23 -16.37 4.79
CA ALA A 259 -0.80 -15.15 5.45
C ALA A 259 0.37 -14.44 4.74
N SER A 260 1.14 -15.13 3.89
CA SER A 260 2.20 -14.50 3.08
C SER A 260 1.66 -13.48 2.06
N LYS A 261 0.35 -13.54 1.76
CA LYS A 261 -0.34 -12.66 0.82
C LYS A 261 -0.93 -11.40 1.47
N ILE A 262 -0.76 -11.22 2.77
CA ILE A 262 -1.21 -10.02 3.48
C ILE A 262 -0.44 -8.81 2.98
N ILE A 263 -1.17 -7.74 2.70
CA ILE A 263 -0.66 -6.42 2.36
C ILE A 263 -0.95 -5.49 3.54
N SER A 264 0.09 -4.93 4.14
CA SER A 264 -0.05 -3.97 5.23
C SER A 264 -0.41 -2.59 4.69
N VAL A 265 -1.45 -1.97 5.25
CA VAL A 265 -1.99 -0.68 4.81
C VAL A 265 -2.36 0.19 6.02
N PHE A 266 -2.42 1.49 5.82
CA PHE A 266 -2.99 2.43 6.78
C PHE A 266 -4.51 2.29 6.87
N ASP A 267 -5.10 2.76 7.96
CA ASP A 267 -6.53 2.61 8.22
C ASP A 267 -7.39 3.40 7.23
N TRP A 268 -6.94 4.56 6.75
CA TRP A 268 -7.64 5.32 5.71
C TRP A 268 -7.78 4.56 4.36
N VAL A 269 -6.92 3.57 4.08
CA VAL A 269 -7.11 2.66 2.92
C VAL A 269 -8.31 1.74 3.18
N LEU A 270 -8.42 1.24 4.41
CA LEU A 270 -9.52 0.39 4.84
C LEU A 270 -10.83 1.18 4.94
N ASP A 271 -10.79 2.47 5.27
CA ASP A 271 -11.98 3.32 5.40
C ASP A 271 -12.68 3.59 4.06
N GLN A 272 -12.02 3.28 2.94
CA GLN A 272 -12.66 3.25 1.62
C GLN A 272 -13.69 2.11 1.46
N TYR A 273 -13.75 1.18 2.41
CA TYR A 273 -14.62 0.02 2.39
C TYR A 273 -15.60 0.05 3.55
N GLU A 274 -16.87 -0.22 3.23
CA GLU A 274 -17.85 -0.58 4.25
C GLU A 274 -17.45 -1.87 4.96
N ASP A 275 -17.79 -1.97 6.24
CA ASP A 275 -17.67 -3.21 6.98
C ASP A 275 -18.61 -4.28 6.43
N GLY A 276 -18.08 -5.47 6.25
CA GLY A 276 -18.83 -6.69 6.00
C GLY A 276 -18.76 -7.63 7.20
N ILE A 277 -19.63 -8.65 7.19
CA ILE A 277 -19.72 -9.62 8.30
C ILE A 277 -18.36 -10.30 8.52
N PRO A 278 -17.78 -10.25 9.72
CA PRO A 278 -16.44 -10.79 10.00
C PRO A 278 -16.39 -12.32 9.92
N TYR A 279 -15.20 -12.84 9.67
CA TYR A 279 -14.86 -14.25 9.80
C TYR A 279 -14.48 -14.53 11.26
N ARG A 280 -15.50 -14.88 12.06
CA ARG A 280 -15.35 -15.13 13.50
C ARG A 280 -14.67 -16.46 13.83
N PHE A 281 -14.96 -17.49 13.05
CA PHE A 281 -14.53 -18.86 13.32
C PHE A 281 -13.59 -19.40 12.25
N PRO A 282 -12.70 -20.35 12.60
CA PRO A 282 -12.00 -21.16 11.61
C PRO A 282 -12.98 -21.86 10.67
N ASN A 283 -12.61 -21.95 9.40
CA ASN A 283 -13.38 -22.70 8.42
C ASN A 283 -13.48 -24.17 8.84
N TYR A 284 -14.67 -24.76 8.69
CA TYR A 284 -15.04 -26.11 9.14
C TYR A 284 -15.22 -26.30 10.65
N THR A 285 -15.41 -25.23 11.42
CA THR A 285 -15.79 -25.34 12.84
C THR A 285 -17.21 -25.89 13.00
N LEU A 286 -17.42 -26.80 13.95
CA LEU A 286 -18.75 -27.24 14.39
C LEU A 286 -19.24 -26.35 15.51
N LEU A 287 -20.42 -25.76 15.33
CA LEU A 287 -21.04 -24.85 16.28
C LEU A 287 -22.34 -25.47 16.78
N GLN A 288 -22.62 -25.43 18.08
CA GLN A 288 -23.88 -25.92 18.65
C GLN A 288 -24.63 -24.80 19.35
N ASP A 289 -25.88 -24.60 18.98
CA ASP A 289 -26.76 -23.65 19.63
C ASP A 289 -27.24 -24.16 21.02
N PRO A 290 -27.82 -23.29 21.86
CA PRO A 290 -28.33 -23.69 23.18
C PRO A 290 -29.46 -24.74 23.14
N ASN A 291 -30.12 -24.94 22.00
CA ASN A 291 -31.15 -25.99 21.82
C ASN A 291 -30.53 -27.32 21.35
N GLY A 292 -29.21 -27.38 21.17
CA GLY A 292 -28.49 -28.58 20.75
C GLY A 292 -28.36 -28.75 19.23
N THR A 293 -28.85 -27.83 18.41
CA THR A 293 -28.71 -27.91 16.94
C THR A 293 -27.26 -27.65 16.55
N ILE A 294 -26.70 -28.56 15.74
CA ILE A 294 -25.31 -28.46 15.28
C ILE A 294 -25.27 -27.80 13.89
N TYR A 295 -24.31 -26.91 13.69
CA TYR A 295 -24.04 -26.19 12.46
C TYR A 295 -22.58 -26.38 12.04
N LEU A 296 -22.33 -26.60 10.76
CA LEU A 296 -20.99 -26.52 10.19
C LEU A 296 -20.72 -25.11 9.65
N TYR A 297 -19.69 -24.45 10.16
CA TYR A 297 -19.25 -23.14 9.69
C TYR A 297 -18.36 -23.30 8.45
N VAL A 298 -18.82 -22.82 7.30
CA VAL A 298 -18.09 -22.92 6.02
C VAL A 298 -18.05 -21.56 5.32
N ASN A 299 -16.84 -21.01 5.15
CA ASN A 299 -16.57 -19.78 4.41
C ASN A 299 -17.43 -18.58 4.83
N GLY A 300 -17.67 -18.41 6.13
CA GLY A 300 -18.47 -17.30 6.66
C GLY A 300 -19.97 -17.55 6.67
N LYS A 301 -20.41 -18.81 6.53
CA LYS A 301 -21.82 -19.20 6.62
C LYS A 301 -22.00 -20.39 7.56
N LYS A 302 -23.12 -20.44 8.28
CA LYS A 302 -23.51 -21.60 9.10
C LYS A 302 -24.41 -22.53 8.28
N ARG A 303 -24.16 -23.84 8.34
CA ARG A 303 -24.97 -24.86 7.67
C ARG A 303 -25.53 -25.81 8.72
N GLY A 304 -26.83 -25.69 9.01
CA GLY A 304 -27.48 -26.54 10.01
C GLY A 304 -27.48 -28.01 9.58
N ILE A 305 -27.17 -28.90 10.51
CA ILE A 305 -27.15 -30.35 10.30
C ILE A 305 -28.51 -30.87 10.76
N THR A 306 -29.28 -31.45 9.84
CA THR A 306 -30.71 -31.68 10.07
C THR A 306 -31.02 -32.91 10.92
N SER A 307 -30.05 -33.81 11.16
CA SER A 307 -30.23 -34.99 12.00
C SER A 307 -28.92 -35.50 12.57
N GLN A 308 -29.00 -36.28 13.67
CA GLN A 308 -27.82 -36.94 14.26
C GLN A 308 -27.16 -37.91 13.28
N LYS A 309 -27.94 -38.53 12.40
CA LYS A 309 -27.42 -39.43 11.36
C LYS A 309 -26.68 -38.64 10.27
N ALA A 310 -27.19 -37.48 9.86
CA ALA A 310 -26.45 -36.58 8.99
C ALA A 310 -25.12 -36.14 9.61
N PHE A 311 -25.10 -35.85 10.92
CA PHE A 311 -23.87 -35.53 11.65
C PHE A 311 -22.88 -36.70 11.66
N LYS A 312 -23.33 -37.91 12.04
CA LYS A 312 -22.49 -39.12 12.05
C LYS A 312 -21.87 -39.41 10.68
N ASN A 313 -22.61 -39.18 9.59
CA ASN A 313 -22.12 -39.40 8.22
C ASN A 313 -20.97 -38.45 7.83
N LEU A 314 -20.78 -37.33 8.53
CA LEU A 314 -19.66 -36.42 8.30
C LEU A 314 -18.33 -36.95 8.86
N GLY A 315 -18.38 -37.87 9.82
CA GLY A 315 -17.19 -38.45 10.46
C GLY A 315 -16.45 -37.50 11.42
N TYR A 316 -17.09 -36.43 11.88
CA TYR A 316 -16.53 -35.55 12.91
C TYR A 316 -16.59 -36.20 14.30
N ASN A 317 -15.63 -35.84 15.16
CA ASN A 317 -15.68 -36.24 16.57
C ASN A 317 -16.67 -35.31 17.31
N PRO A 318 -17.67 -35.82 18.04
CA PRO A 318 -18.56 -34.99 18.86
C PRO A 318 -17.85 -34.02 19.81
N GLU A 319 -16.64 -34.34 20.25
CA GLU A 319 -15.83 -33.45 21.12
C GLU A 319 -15.32 -32.19 20.39
N GLU A 320 -15.39 -32.13 19.06
CA GLU A 320 -15.03 -30.95 18.25
C GLU A 320 -16.14 -29.89 18.21
N ILE A 321 -17.31 -30.18 18.79
CA ILE A 321 -18.44 -29.28 18.81
C ILE A 321 -18.16 -28.13 19.79
N VAL A 322 -18.25 -26.91 19.28
CA VAL A 322 -18.07 -25.68 20.07
C VAL A 322 -19.46 -25.09 20.40
N PRO A 323 -19.84 -24.99 21.68
CA PRO A 323 -21.06 -24.29 22.07
C PRO A 323 -20.99 -22.81 21.68
N ILE A 324 -22.10 -22.24 21.22
CA ILE A 324 -22.19 -20.82 20.83
C ILE A 324 -23.54 -20.23 21.27
N ALA A 325 -23.51 -18.97 21.69
CA ALA A 325 -24.73 -18.24 22.06
C ALA A 325 -25.55 -17.82 20.83
N TRP A 326 -26.86 -17.59 21.03
CA TRP A 326 -27.80 -17.26 19.96
C TRP A 326 -27.45 -15.98 19.22
N ASP A 327 -27.03 -14.94 19.95
CA ASP A 327 -26.64 -13.64 19.42
C ASP A 327 -25.45 -13.76 18.45
N GLU A 328 -24.41 -14.50 18.82
CA GLU A 328 -23.26 -14.76 17.95
C GLU A 328 -23.64 -15.61 16.73
N LEU A 329 -24.42 -16.66 16.95
CA LEU A 329 -24.84 -17.58 15.89
C LEU A 329 -25.76 -16.88 14.88
N ASN A 330 -26.65 -15.99 15.32
CA ASN A 330 -27.55 -15.23 14.46
C ASN A 330 -26.82 -14.19 13.61
N GLY A 331 -25.64 -13.73 14.05
CA GLY A 331 -24.74 -12.90 13.24
C GLY A 331 -24.09 -13.64 12.05
N ILE A 332 -24.24 -14.96 11.95
CA ILE A 332 -23.67 -15.77 10.85
C ILE A 332 -24.75 -16.05 9.78
N PRO A 333 -24.52 -15.67 8.52
CA PRO A 333 -25.44 -15.98 7.42
C PRO A 333 -25.69 -17.47 7.22
N ASN A 334 -26.91 -17.84 6.88
CA ASN A 334 -27.27 -19.23 6.57
C ASN A 334 -26.69 -19.70 5.22
N GLY A 335 -26.18 -20.93 5.22
CA GLY A 335 -25.89 -21.73 4.03
C GLY A 335 -26.94 -22.84 3.84
N LYS A 336 -26.79 -23.64 2.78
CA LYS A 336 -27.65 -24.81 2.57
C LYS A 336 -27.50 -25.78 3.74
N PRO A 337 -28.59 -26.25 4.38
CA PRO A 337 -28.53 -27.29 5.41
C PRO A 337 -27.80 -28.53 4.91
N ILE A 338 -27.27 -29.31 5.84
CA ILE A 338 -26.64 -30.61 5.61
C ILE A 338 -27.65 -31.68 5.99
N THR A 339 -28.07 -32.48 5.02
CA THR A 339 -29.03 -33.58 5.21
C THR A 339 -28.37 -34.94 5.06
N GLU A 340 -29.10 -36.01 5.40
CA GLU A 340 -28.62 -37.39 5.20
C GLU A 340 -28.42 -37.75 3.71
N GLU A 341 -29.02 -36.98 2.81
CA GLU A 341 -28.88 -37.14 1.35
C GLU A 341 -27.58 -36.54 0.82
N ASP A 342 -26.99 -35.58 1.54
CA ASP A 342 -25.74 -34.94 1.14
C ASP A 342 -24.58 -35.94 1.35
N THR A 343 -24.08 -36.53 0.27
CA THR A 343 -22.99 -37.51 0.35
C THR A 343 -21.63 -36.86 0.64
N TYR A 344 -21.41 -35.63 0.19
CA TYR A 344 -20.14 -34.90 0.35
C TYR A 344 -20.38 -33.42 0.66
N PRO A 345 -20.96 -33.10 1.82
CA PRO A 345 -21.37 -31.74 2.16
C PRO A 345 -20.18 -30.79 2.29
N VAL A 346 -18.97 -31.26 2.56
CA VAL A 346 -17.74 -30.43 2.56
C VAL A 346 -16.98 -30.44 1.22
N GLY A 347 -17.54 -31.12 0.22
CA GLY A 347 -16.88 -31.43 -1.03
C GLY A 347 -15.99 -32.67 -0.94
N ALA A 348 -15.53 -33.16 -2.08
CA ALA A 348 -14.67 -34.34 -2.15
C ALA A 348 -13.80 -34.33 -3.40
N PHE A 349 -12.68 -35.06 -3.36
CA PHE A 349 -11.83 -35.25 -4.51
C PHE A 349 -11.87 -36.71 -4.97
N PHE A 350 -12.03 -36.92 -6.27
CA PHE A 350 -12.06 -38.24 -6.87
C PHE A 350 -10.94 -38.40 -7.88
N LYS A 351 -10.11 -39.42 -7.68
CA LYS A 351 -9.21 -39.94 -8.71
C LYS A 351 -9.97 -40.99 -9.53
N VAL A 352 -10.17 -40.70 -10.81
CA VAL A 352 -10.89 -41.62 -11.70
C VAL A 352 -9.94 -42.73 -12.13
N ARG A 353 -10.30 -44.00 -11.88
CA ARG A 353 -9.50 -45.15 -12.32
C ARG A 353 -9.23 -45.09 -13.83
N GLY A 354 -7.96 -45.25 -14.22
CA GLY A 354 -7.52 -45.14 -15.62
C GLY A 354 -7.45 -43.71 -16.16
N SER A 355 -7.63 -42.68 -15.33
CA SER A 355 -7.42 -41.28 -15.73
C SER A 355 -6.31 -40.62 -14.91
N LYS A 356 -5.52 -39.78 -15.58
CA LYS A 356 -4.55 -38.89 -14.91
C LYS A 356 -5.22 -37.69 -14.23
N ASN A 357 -6.47 -37.37 -14.57
CA ASN A 357 -7.16 -36.18 -14.08
C ASN A 357 -7.99 -36.47 -12.83
N MET A 358 -7.92 -35.55 -11.87
CA MET A 358 -8.75 -35.57 -10.67
C MET A 358 -10.03 -34.75 -10.89
N ILE A 359 -11.07 -35.07 -10.13
CA ILE A 359 -12.34 -34.36 -10.12
C ILE A 359 -12.59 -33.83 -8.72
N TYR A 360 -13.01 -32.57 -8.60
CA TYR A 360 -13.50 -31.99 -7.36
C TYR A 360 -15.02 -31.95 -7.38
N LEU A 361 -15.68 -32.52 -6.38
CA LEU A 361 -17.11 -32.36 -6.15
C LEU A 361 -17.30 -31.21 -5.14
N ASP A 362 -18.00 -30.16 -5.53
CA ASP A 362 -18.26 -29.04 -4.63
C ASP A 362 -19.35 -29.41 -3.59
N PRO A 363 -19.44 -28.66 -2.47
CA PRO A 363 -20.53 -28.79 -1.49
C PRO A 363 -21.96 -28.66 -2.03
N LYS A 364 -22.13 -28.24 -3.29
CA LYS A 364 -23.43 -28.11 -3.96
C LYS A 364 -23.75 -29.34 -4.83
N GLY A 365 -22.86 -30.34 -4.87
CA GLY A 365 -23.01 -31.56 -5.67
C GLY A 365 -22.59 -31.43 -7.14
N ASN A 366 -21.90 -30.36 -7.52
CA ASN A 366 -21.37 -30.19 -8.87
C ASN A 366 -19.94 -30.73 -8.98
N ARG A 367 -19.69 -31.56 -10.00
CA ARG A 367 -18.35 -32.07 -10.31
C ARG A 367 -17.60 -31.14 -11.25
N HIS A 368 -16.40 -30.76 -10.83
CA HIS A 368 -15.48 -29.89 -11.55
C HIS A 368 -14.26 -30.69 -11.99
N ARG A 369 -13.95 -30.63 -13.29
CA ARG A 369 -12.71 -31.21 -13.80
C ARG A 369 -11.53 -30.36 -13.31
N ILE A 370 -10.53 -31.01 -12.73
CA ILE A 370 -9.26 -30.39 -12.38
C ILE A 370 -8.32 -30.59 -13.57
N THR A 371 -8.03 -29.51 -14.27
CA THR A 371 -7.26 -29.51 -15.52
C THR A 371 -5.76 -29.37 -15.29
N SER A 372 -5.35 -28.90 -14.11
CA SER A 372 -3.95 -28.71 -13.75
C SER A 372 -3.72 -28.89 -12.25
N ASN A 373 -2.56 -29.47 -11.91
CA ASN A 373 -2.09 -29.57 -10.53
C ASN A 373 -1.86 -28.19 -9.88
N ILE A 374 -1.60 -27.16 -10.69
CA ILE A 374 -1.41 -25.79 -10.20
C ILE A 374 -2.71 -25.25 -9.59
N ILE A 375 -3.85 -25.47 -10.25
CA ILE A 375 -5.17 -25.04 -9.76
C ILE A 375 -5.51 -25.76 -8.46
N LEU A 376 -5.25 -27.06 -8.40
CA LEU A 376 -5.47 -27.87 -7.22
C LEU A 376 -4.68 -27.34 -6.01
N LYS A 377 -3.37 -27.22 -6.13
CA LYS A 377 -2.48 -26.76 -5.05
C LYS A 377 -2.73 -25.31 -4.64
N ASN A 378 -3.15 -24.46 -5.58
CA ASN A 378 -3.49 -23.07 -5.29
C ASN A 378 -4.79 -22.94 -4.49
N ASN A 379 -5.81 -23.71 -4.85
CA ASN A 379 -7.12 -23.63 -4.22
C ASN A 379 -7.15 -24.37 -2.88
N PHE A 380 -6.47 -25.51 -2.78
CA PHE A 380 -6.56 -26.43 -1.65
C PHE A 380 -5.17 -26.76 -1.11
N LYS A 381 -4.91 -26.33 0.13
CA LYS A 381 -3.65 -26.59 0.83
C LYS A 381 -3.55 -28.05 1.26
N TYR A 382 -4.65 -28.60 1.76
CA TYR A 382 -4.79 -29.98 2.20
C TYR A 382 -6.00 -30.60 1.51
N PHE A 383 -5.82 -31.78 0.94
CA PHE A 383 -6.91 -32.57 0.36
C PHE A 383 -6.54 -34.05 0.38
N SER A 384 -7.53 -34.90 0.58
CA SER A 384 -7.47 -36.34 0.32
C SER A 384 -8.36 -36.66 -0.87
N PHE A 385 -8.12 -37.80 -1.51
CA PHE A 385 -8.90 -38.24 -2.67
C PHE A 385 -9.33 -39.69 -2.54
N GLU A 386 -10.49 -40.00 -3.11
CA GLU A 386 -11.00 -41.36 -3.23
C GLU A 386 -10.85 -41.90 -4.65
N ASN A 387 -10.47 -43.17 -4.78
CA ASN A 387 -10.40 -43.85 -6.07
C ASN A 387 -11.78 -44.36 -6.50
N LYS A 388 -12.39 -43.74 -7.51
CA LYS A 388 -13.73 -44.12 -8.01
C LYS A 388 -13.73 -44.49 -9.50
N LYS A 389 -14.68 -45.34 -9.89
CA LYS A 389 -14.95 -45.64 -11.32
C LYS A 389 -15.60 -44.44 -12.00
N ARG A 390 -15.37 -44.26 -13.30
CA ARG A 390 -15.98 -43.18 -14.12
C ARG A 390 -17.51 -43.14 -13.98
N LYS A 391 -18.17 -44.30 -14.03
CA LYS A 391 -19.63 -44.45 -13.89
C LYS A 391 -20.17 -43.85 -12.58
N TYR A 392 -19.43 -43.98 -11.48
CA TYR A 392 -19.82 -43.41 -10.19
C TYR A 392 -19.76 -41.88 -10.21
N VAL A 393 -18.62 -41.32 -10.64
CA VAL A 393 -18.44 -39.86 -10.67
C VAL A 393 -19.38 -39.20 -11.70
N ASN A 394 -19.79 -39.93 -12.75
CA ASN A 394 -20.74 -39.43 -13.74
C ASN A 394 -22.16 -39.19 -13.22
N LYS A 395 -22.52 -39.71 -12.03
CA LYS A 395 -23.82 -39.48 -11.39
C LYS A 395 -24.00 -38.03 -10.93
N PHE A 396 -22.91 -37.33 -10.60
CA PHE A 396 -22.97 -35.96 -10.10
C PHE A 396 -23.15 -34.95 -11.23
N LYS A 397 -23.84 -33.84 -10.93
CA LYS A 397 -24.12 -32.76 -11.89
C LYS A 397 -22.82 -32.17 -12.43
N LYS A 398 -22.66 -32.13 -13.75
CA LYS A 398 -21.44 -31.58 -14.38
C LYS A 398 -21.36 -30.07 -14.15
N GLY A 399 -20.33 -29.61 -13.45
CA GLY A 399 -19.97 -28.21 -13.31
C GLY A 399 -18.96 -27.77 -14.37
N GLY A 400 -18.67 -26.47 -14.39
CA GLY A 400 -17.56 -25.91 -15.18
C GLY A 400 -16.19 -26.40 -14.70
N PRO A 401 -15.10 -26.15 -15.46
CA PRO A 401 -13.76 -26.44 -15.00
C PRO A 401 -13.46 -25.69 -13.70
N LEU A 402 -12.72 -26.33 -12.78
CA LEU A 402 -12.25 -25.65 -11.59
C LEU A 402 -11.26 -24.55 -12.01
N LYS A 403 -11.47 -23.33 -11.54
CA LYS A 403 -10.62 -22.16 -11.82
C LYS A 403 -9.81 -21.79 -10.59
N LEU A 404 -8.80 -20.93 -10.75
CA LEU A 404 -8.06 -20.36 -9.62
C LEU A 404 -8.97 -19.52 -8.74
N LYS A 405 -8.73 -19.52 -7.43
CA LYS A 405 -9.46 -18.69 -6.48
C LYS A 405 -9.06 -17.21 -6.58
N ASP A 406 -9.99 -16.34 -6.21
CA ASP A 406 -9.72 -14.91 -6.09
C ASP A 406 -8.61 -14.64 -5.05
N GLY A 407 -7.86 -13.56 -5.26
CA GLY A 407 -6.64 -13.27 -4.49
C GLY A 407 -5.38 -13.98 -5.02
N THR A 408 -5.46 -14.67 -6.16
CA THR A 408 -4.30 -15.34 -6.75
C THR A 408 -3.57 -14.44 -7.73
N LEU A 409 -2.31 -14.15 -7.44
CA LEU A 409 -1.40 -13.52 -8.40
C LEU A 409 -0.90 -14.55 -9.41
N VAL A 410 -0.95 -14.21 -10.70
CA VAL A 410 -0.51 -15.09 -11.78
C VAL A 410 0.32 -14.36 -12.82
N ALA A 411 1.26 -15.08 -13.41
CA ALA A 411 2.01 -14.64 -14.57
C ALA A 411 2.29 -15.84 -15.49
N THR A 412 2.58 -15.56 -16.76
CA THR A 412 2.99 -16.57 -17.74
C THR A 412 4.45 -16.33 -18.11
N LYS A 413 5.28 -17.38 -18.21
CA LYS A 413 6.70 -17.22 -18.58
C LYS A 413 6.92 -16.52 -19.93
N SER A 414 5.94 -16.57 -20.82
CA SER A 414 5.99 -15.95 -22.15
C SER A 414 5.55 -14.47 -22.19
N ARG A 415 5.08 -13.88 -21.07
CA ARG A 415 4.65 -12.48 -21.02
C ARG A 415 5.06 -11.82 -19.71
N ALA A 416 5.56 -10.60 -19.77
CA ALA A 416 5.97 -9.83 -18.60
C ALA A 416 4.80 -9.36 -17.69
N SER A 417 3.54 -9.44 -18.15
CA SER A 417 2.39 -8.95 -17.39
C SER A 417 2.01 -9.85 -16.21
N VAL A 418 1.85 -9.24 -15.04
CA VAL A 418 1.27 -9.88 -13.84
C VAL A 418 -0.23 -9.59 -13.77
N PHE A 419 -1.02 -10.56 -13.32
CA PHE A 419 -2.46 -10.43 -13.13
C PHE A 419 -2.87 -10.85 -11.73
N LEU A 420 -3.90 -10.21 -11.18
CA LEU A 420 -4.64 -10.70 -10.03
C LEU A 420 -5.91 -11.41 -10.51
N ILE A 421 -6.21 -12.59 -9.98
CA ILE A 421 -7.52 -13.21 -10.13
C ILE A 421 -8.45 -12.58 -9.09
N ALA A 422 -9.51 -11.92 -9.57
CA ALA A 422 -10.54 -11.28 -8.75
C ALA A 422 -11.89 -11.36 -9.48
N ASP A 423 -12.95 -11.70 -8.77
CA ASP A 423 -14.29 -11.97 -9.32
C ASP A 423 -14.25 -13.03 -10.45
N GLY A 424 -13.34 -14.00 -10.34
CA GLY A 424 -13.07 -15.00 -11.37
C GLY A 424 -12.44 -14.46 -12.67
N LYS A 425 -12.09 -13.17 -12.74
CA LYS A 425 -11.46 -12.50 -13.90
C LYS A 425 -9.96 -12.30 -13.66
N ARG A 426 -9.16 -12.24 -14.73
CA ARG A 426 -7.73 -11.86 -14.66
C ARG A 426 -7.61 -10.35 -14.84
N ARG A 427 -7.24 -9.65 -13.79
CA ARG A 427 -7.07 -8.20 -13.77
C ARG A 427 -5.59 -7.86 -13.91
N PRO A 428 -5.15 -7.25 -15.03
CA PRO A 428 -3.75 -6.86 -15.20
C PRO A 428 -3.39 -5.71 -14.27
N PHE A 429 -2.15 -5.66 -13.79
CA PHE A 429 -1.57 -4.45 -13.23
C PHE A 429 -1.12 -3.51 -14.36
N GLU A 430 -1.19 -2.20 -14.12
CA GLU A 430 -0.76 -1.18 -15.09
C GLU A 430 0.73 -1.29 -15.42
N ASN A 431 1.56 -1.45 -14.40
CA ASN A 431 3.00 -1.63 -14.51
C ASN A 431 3.56 -2.25 -13.20
N ALA A 432 4.88 -2.49 -13.17
CA ALA A 432 5.56 -3.02 -11.99
C ALA A 432 5.55 -2.04 -10.81
N ASP A 433 5.57 -0.73 -11.08
CA ASP A 433 5.50 0.32 -10.06
C ASP A 433 4.17 0.22 -9.27
N ALA A 434 3.04 0.20 -9.98
CA ALA A 434 1.72 0.03 -9.39
C ALA A 434 1.61 -1.27 -8.57
N PHE A 435 2.24 -2.37 -9.03
CA PHE A 435 2.26 -3.63 -8.29
C PHE A 435 3.00 -3.48 -6.94
N ASN A 436 4.18 -2.85 -6.95
CA ASN A 436 5.00 -2.63 -5.76
C ASN A 436 4.37 -1.63 -4.80
N LYS A 437 3.87 -0.48 -5.30
CA LYS A 437 3.24 0.56 -4.48
C LYS A 437 1.93 0.11 -3.84
N LEU A 438 1.21 -0.82 -4.47
CA LEU A 438 0.06 -1.52 -3.85
C LEU A 438 0.48 -2.66 -2.90
N GLY A 439 1.78 -2.83 -2.63
CA GLY A 439 2.29 -3.80 -1.66
C GLY A 439 2.15 -5.27 -2.04
N TYR A 440 1.85 -5.57 -3.31
CA TYR A 440 1.90 -6.95 -3.81
C TYR A 440 3.35 -7.43 -3.93
N LYS A 441 3.56 -8.75 -3.79
CA LYS A 441 4.90 -9.35 -3.74
C LYS A 441 5.11 -10.32 -4.88
N PHE A 442 6.22 -10.18 -5.61
CA PHE A 442 6.56 -11.07 -6.73
C PHE A 442 6.68 -12.54 -6.31
N ASN A 443 7.15 -12.81 -5.09
CA ASN A 443 7.25 -14.17 -4.55
C ASN A 443 5.89 -14.88 -4.37
N ASN A 444 4.78 -14.13 -4.41
CA ASN A 444 3.43 -14.69 -4.32
C ASN A 444 2.83 -15.04 -5.69
N ILE A 445 3.56 -14.83 -6.79
CA ILE A 445 3.11 -15.12 -8.15
C ILE A 445 3.09 -16.63 -8.39
N VAL A 446 1.93 -17.12 -8.83
CA VAL A 446 1.76 -18.47 -9.34
C VAL A 446 2.01 -18.46 -10.85
N TRP A 447 3.11 -19.08 -11.27
CA TRP A 447 3.45 -19.23 -12.68
C TRP A 447 2.55 -20.26 -13.35
N ILE A 448 1.84 -19.85 -14.41
CA ILE A 448 0.86 -20.67 -15.13
C ILE A 448 1.09 -20.68 -16.64
N GLY A 449 0.51 -21.66 -17.32
CA GLY A 449 0.45 -21.70 -18.78
C GLY A 449 -0.70 -20.84 -19.36
N PRO A 450 -0.64 -20.48 -20.65
CA PRO A 450 -1.66 -19.67 -21.33
C PRO A 450 -3.07 -20.26 -21.25
N GLU A 451 -3.20 -21.58 -21.23
CA GLU A 451 -4.46 -22.32 -21.14
C GLU A 451 -5.19 -22.08 -19.82
N ILE A 452 -4.47 -22.05 -18.69
CA ILE A 452 -5.06 -21.72 -17.38
C ILE A 452 -5.43 -20.24 -17.36
N LEU A 453 -4.58 -19.36 -17.89
CA LEU A 453 -4.86 -17.92 -17.91
C LEU A 453 -6.13 -17.61 -18.74
N LYS A 454 -6.34 -18.31 -19.86
CA LYS A 454 -7.54 -18.18 -20.72
C LYS A 454 -8.84 -18.64 -20.04
N MET A 455 -8.78 -19.42 -18.95
CA MET A 455 -9.98 -19.77 -18.17
C MET A 455 -10.58 -18.56 -17.45
N HIS A 456 -9.81 -17.47 -17.31
CA HIS A 456 -10.20 -16.23 -16.68
C HIS A 456 -10.34 -15.11 -17.71
N ASN A 457 -11.57 -14.59 -17.86
CA ASN A 457 -11.83 -13.45 -18.74
C ASN A 457 -11.03 -12.23 -18.27
N LYS A 458 -10.60 -11.37 -19.20
CA LYS A 458 -9.89 -10.14 -18.86
C LYS A 458 -10.80 -9.24 -18.01
N GLY A 459 -10.29 -8.80 -16.87
CA GLY A 459 -10.94 -7.83 -16.00
C GLY A 459 -10.36 -6.42 -16.15
N LYS A 460 -10.86 -5.49 -15.32
CA LYS A 460 -10.40 -4.10 -15.29
C LYS A 460 -8.93 -4.04 -14.88
N LEU A 461 -8.20 -3.09 -15.48
CA LEU A 461 -6.83 -2.74 -15.09
C LEU A 461 -6.77 -2.36 -13.61
N ILE A 462 -5.72 -2.78 -12.92
CA ILE A 462 -5.39 -2.37 -11.56
C ILE A 462 -4.36 -1.26 -11.71
N LYS A 463 -4.79 -0.05 -11.41
CA LYS A 463 -3.94 1.14 -11.42
C LYS A 463 -3.57 1.47 -9.99
N TYR A 464 -2.42 2.10 -9.84
CA TYR A 464 -2.12 2.83 -8.63
C TYR A 464 -2.40 4.31 -8.90
N LYS A 465 -3.35 4.88 -8.16
CA LYS A 465 -3.67 6.31 -8.24
C LYS A 465 -3.19 6.99 -6.97
N GLU A 466 -2.13 7.76 -7.11
CA GLU A 466 -1.77 8.82 -6.16
C GLU A 466 -2.87 9.87 -6.24
N SER A 467 -3.32 10.40 -5.10
CA SER A 467 -4.17 11.59 -5.17
C SER A 467 -3.33 12.76 -5.67
N GLY A 468 -3.58 13.20 -6.91
CA GLY A 468 -3.50 14.63 -7.18
C GLY A 468 -4.56 15.29 -6.32
N ILE A 469 -4.15 16.08 -5.33
CA ILE A 469 -5.06 16.96 -4.62
C ILE A 469 -5.61 17.95 -5.66
N ASN A 470 -6.79 17.67 -6.19
CA ASN A 470 -7.55 18.62 -6.99
C ASN A 470 -8.46 19.36 -6.02
N LEU A 471 -7.92 20.38 -5.35
CA LEU A 471 -8.76 21.34 -4.65
C LEU A 471 -9.50 22.11 -5.73
N GLY A 472 -10.83 21.95 -5.77
CA GLY A 472 -11.69 22.68 -6.68
C GLY A 472 -11.35 24.17 -6.62
N THR A 473 -11.13 24.76 -7.79
CA THR A 473 -11.02 26.20 -7.94
C THR A 473 -12.31 26.82 -7.39
N ALA A 474 -12.21 27.48 -6.23
CA ALA A 474 -13.21 28.45 -5.84
C ALA A 474 -13.19 29.54 -6.92
N GLU A 475 -14.26 29.62 -7.70
CA GLU A 475 -14.49 30.71 -8.64
C GLU A 475 -14.56 32.02 -7.85
N ALA A 476 -13.43 32.73 -7.78
CA ALA A 476 -13.44 34.13 -7.45
C ALA A 476 -14.10 34.86 -8.63
N GLY A 477 -15.34 35.32 -8.42
CA GLY A 477 -16.08 36.11 -9.39
C GLY A 477 -15.31 37.37 -9.75
N ILE A 478 -14.77 37.41 -10.97
CA ILE A 478 -14.22 38.63 -11.56
C ILE A 478 -15.33 39.25 -12.43
N LYS A 479 -15.82 40.41 -11.99
CA LYS A 479 -16.69 41.29 -12.75
C LYS A 479 -15.97 41.74 -14.03
N GLN A 480 -16.65 41.63 -15.16
CA GLN A 480 -16.24 42.23 -16.43
C GLN A 480 -16.32 43.77 -16.38
N GLY A 481 -15.35 44.42 -17.02
CA GLY A 481 -15.36 45.84 -17.38
C GLY A 481 -14.04 46.25 -18.08
N PRO A 482 -14.05 47.18 -19.05
CA PRO A 482 -13.53 46.87 -20.39
C PRO A 482 -12.28 47.66 -20.85
N ASP A 483 -11.71 47.11 -21.93
CA ASP A 483 -11.05 47.76 -23.08
C ASP A 483 -9.62 48.34 -23.05
N GLN A 484 -8.85 47.81 -24.02
CA GLN A 484 -7.85 48.43 -24.91
C GLN A 484 -6.54 49.04 -24.35
N ALA A 485 -5.40 48.46 -24.77
CA ALA A 485 -4.60 49.00 -25.88
C ALA A 485 -3.33 48.16 -26.14
N ALA A 486 -2.98 48.05 -27.42
CA ALA A 486 -1.86 47.32 -27.98
C ALA A 486 -0.47 47.93 -27.67
N ARG A 487 0.59 47.10 -27.72
CA ARG A 487 1.82 47.34 -28.54
C ARG A 487 2.87 46.21 -28.42
N THR A 488 3.12 45.59 -29.57
CA THR A 488 4.38 45.13 -30.20
C THR A 488 5.43 44.25 -29.46
N PRO A 489 5.95 43.18 -30.11
CA PRO A 489 7.04 42.34 -29.59
C PRO A 489 8.42 42.83 -30.06
N LEU A 490 9.44 42.70 -29.19
CA LEU A 490 10.85 42.92 -29.53
C LEU A 490 11.58 41.59 -29.76
N GLU A 491 12.31 41.54 -30.87
CA GLU A 491 13.22 40.47 -31.31
C GLU A 491 14.45 40.27 -30.40
N PRO A 492 15.11 39.09 -30.47
CA PRO A 492 16.28 38.75 -29.68
C PRO A 492 17.59 39.23 -30.34
N ALA A 493 18.50 39.80 -29.52
CA ALA A 493 19.84 40.18 -29.95
C ALA A 493 20.83 39.00 -29.89
N ILE A 494 21.53 38.84 -31.01
CA ILE A 494 22.67 37.95 -31.26
C ILE A 494 23.95 38.55 -30.65
N ILE A 495 24.75 37.75 -29.94
CA ILE A 495 26.22 37.89 -29.92
C ILE A 495 26.82 36.48 -29.98
N GLY A 496 27.67 36.24 -30.99
CA GLY A 496 28.43 35.00 -31.17
C GLY A 496 29.93 35.21 -31.00
N ARG A 497 30.64 34.08 -30.82
CA ARG A 497 31.98 33.68 -31.36
C ARG A 497 32.53 32.54 -30.48
N THR A 498 32.65 31.32 -31.01
CA THR A 498 33.89 30.66 -31.50
C THR A 498 34.97 30.57 -30.41
N GLU A 499 35.46 29.39 -30.00
CA GLU A 499 36.34 28.49 -30.78
C GLU A 499 36.31 27.02 -30.27
N LYS A 500 36.57 26.08 -31.19
CA LYS A 500 37.01 24.69 -30.91
C LYS A 500 38.55 24.66 -30.76
N PRO A 501 39.14 23.57 -30.23
CA PRO A 501 39.74 22.61 -31.16
C PRO A 501 39.52 21.13 -30.81
N GLN A 502 39.88 20.30 -31.79
CA GLN A 502 39.67 18.87 -31.94
C GLN A 502 40.54 17.94 -31.06
N GLU A 503 40.01 16.71 -30.94
CA GLU A 503 40.65 15.38 -30.91
C GLU A 503 42.14 15.26 -30.54
N ASN A 504 42.40 14.32 -29.61
CA ASN A 504 43.50 13.39 -29.85
C ASN A 504 43.17 11.98 -29.32
N ILE A 505 43.34 11.02 -30.22
CA ILE A 505 43.23 9.57 -30.01
C ILE A 505 44.62 9.07 -29.63
N ALA A 506 44.72 8.24 -28.59
CA ALA A 506 45.84 7.31 -28.46
C ALA A 506 45.36 6.01 -27.80
N ARG A 507 45.35 4.94 -28.61
CA ARG A 507 45.37 3.55 -28.17
C ARG A 507 46.74 3.23 -27.57
N THR A 508 46.79 2.41 -26.53
CA THR A 508 47.86 1.43 -26.35
C THR A 508 47.32 0.19 -25.64
N THR A 509 47.72 -0.93 -26.22
CA THR A 509 47.50 -2.36 -25.94
C THR A 509 48.44 -2.86 -24.86
N GLU A 510 47.99 -3.83 -24.04
CA GLU A 510 48.73 -5.02 -23.55
C GLU A 510 47.78 -5.82 -22.64
N GLU A 511 47.17 -6.91 -23.08
CA GLU A 511 47.68 -8.30 -23.16
C GLU A 511 47.99 -9.00 -21.82
N ALA A 512 47.24 -10.11 -21.64
CA ALA A 512 47.61 -11.38 -21.02
C ALA A 512 47.96 -11.46 -19.52
N LYS A 513 47.12 -12.19 -18.77
CA LYS A 513 47.44 -13.60 -18.45
C LYS A 513 46.26 -14.35 -17.81
N ILE A 514 45.92 -15.45 -18.47
CA ILE A 514 45.16 -16.59 -17.98
C ILE A 514 46.13 -17.41 -17.12
N GLU A 515 45.73 -17.82 -15.92
CA GLU A 515 46.19 -19.09 -15.39
C GLU A 515 45.12 -19.76 -14.53
N LYS A 516 45.02 -21.06 -14.74
CA LYS A 516 43.99 -22.00 -14.36
C LYS A 516 44.67 -22.97 -13.40
N ILE A 517 44.19 -23.11 -12.17
CA ILE A 517 44.55 -24.26 -11.34
C ILE A 517 43.28 -24.85 -10.74
N ASP A 518 42.96 -26.02 -11.26
CA ASP A 518 42.04 -27.00 -10.68
C ASP A 518 42.63 -27.57 -9.37
N SER A 519 41.72 -27.98 -8.49
CA SER A 519 41.67 -29.32 -7.85
C SER A 519 41.63 -29.37 -6.31
N LEU A 520 40.55 -30.03 -5.87
CA LEU A 520 40.47 -31.13 -4.89
C LEU A 520 40.04 -30.89 -3.42
N ASN A 521 39.07 -31.76 -3.06
CA ASN A 521 38.73 -32.37 -1.77
C ASN A 521 37.81 -31.57 -0.83
N SER A 522 36.54 -31.94 -0.61
CA SER A 522 35.94 -33.20 -0.10
C SER A 522 36.22 -33.45 1.40
N PHE A 523 35.17 -33.92 2.10
CA PHE A 523 34.99 -34.19 3.56
C PHE A 523 34.53 -33.00 4.43
N GLY A 524 33.50 -33.11 5.28
CA GLY A 524 32.66 -34.25 5.64
C GLY A 524 31.48 -33.81 6.52
N ARG A 525 30.42 -34.63 6.51
CA ARG A 525 29.31 -34.58 7.46
C ARG A 525 29.78 -35.05 8.84
N LYS A 526 29.28 -34.41 9.89
CA LYS A 526 28.62 -35.08 11.03
C LYS A 526 27.39 -34.27 11.41
#